data_AF-A0A9J6HCU4-F1
#
_entry.id   AF-A0A9J6HCU4-F1
#
_cell.length_a   1.000
_cell.length_b   1.000
_cell.length_c   1.000
_cell.angle_alpha   90.00
_cell.angle_beta   90.00
_cell.angle_gamma   90.00
#
_symmetry.space_group_name_H-M   'P 1'
#
loop_
_entity.id
_entity.type
_entity.pdbx_description
1 polymer ?
#
loop_
_entity_poly.entity_id
_entity_poly.type
_entity_poly.pdbx_seq_one_letter_code
_entity_poly.pdbx_strand_id
1 'polypeptide(L)'
;MAGKAVQARTDRFPLDGADVHGRAPGQAAPSLTYAFPPSIPPPPLARSNCLAHAFRERRDERRLPGLPYNAKQLFFVSSCVKWCASGDAKWGQRYAPWWKRCNVPLTHLEDFAEAFECAPGTPMNPPARCSFW
;
A
#
# COMPACT_ATOMS: atom_id res chain seq x y z
N MET A 1 -13.21 -43.58 -4.28
CA MET A 1 -13.01 -42.41 -5.15
C MET A 1 -12.62 -41.24 -4.29
N ALA A 2 -11.32 -40.95 -4.22
CA ALA A 2 -10.76 -39.87 -3.41
C ALA A 2 -10.86 -38.54 -4.16
N GLY A 3 -11.51 -37.53 -3.57
CA GLY A 3 -11.43 -36.14 -4.01
C GLY A 3 -10.38 -35.42 -3.15
N LYS A 4 -9.25 -35.02 -3.76
CA LYS A 4 -8.15 -34.32 -3.08
C LYS A 4 -8.59 -32.90 -2.67
N ALA A 5 -8.45 -32.60 -1.38
CA ALA A 5 -8.50 -31.23 -0.87
C ALA A 5 -7.28 -30.44 -1.39
N VAL A 6 -7.53 -29.26 -1.98
CA VAL A 6 -6.48 -28.30 -2.33
C VAL A 6 -6.07 -27.60 -1.04
N GLN A 7 -4.93 -28.03 -0.50
CA GLN A 7 -4.30 -27.42 0.67
C GLN A 7 -3.84 -26.00 0.29
N ALA A 8 -4.35 -24.98 0.97
CA ALA A 8 -3.75 -23.65 0.93
C ALA A 8 -2.36 -23.75 1.56
N ARG A 9 -1.30 -23.58 0.76
CA ARG A 9 0.06 -23.37 1.29
C ARG A 9 0.06 -22.04 2.02
N THR A 10 -0.07 -22.10 3.33
CA THR A 10 0.47 -21.09 4.22
C THR A 10 1.97 -21.31 4.27
N ASP A 11 2.69 -20.72 3.32
CA ASP A 11 4.15 -20.61 3.42
C ASP A 11 4.44 -19.66 4.58
N ARG A 12 4.57 -20.28 5.76
CA ARG A 12 5.16 -19.71 6.98
C ARG A 12 6.53 -19.17 6.57
N PHE A 13 6.71 -17.86 6.63
CA PHE A 13 8.05 -17.27 6.60
C PHE A 13 8.86 -17.87 7.75
N PRO A 14 9.99 -18.54 7.50
CA PRO A 14 10.88 -19.00 8.55
C PRO A 14 11.54 -17.77 9.19
N LEU A 15 11.28 -17.52 10.47
CA LEU A 15 12.15 -16.69 11.29
C LEU A 15 13.31 -17.57 11.77
N ASP A 16 14.19 -17.98 10.84
CA ASP A 16 15.44 -18.61 11.20
C ASP A 16 16.37 -17.53 11.76
N GLY A 17 16.57 -17.59 13.08
CA GLY A 17 17.64 -16.89 13.76
C GLY A 17 18.97 -17.44 13.28
N ALA A 18 19.59 -16.74 12.33
CA ALA A 18 20.98 -16.94 11.96
C ALA A 18 21.77 -15.70 12.41
N ASP A 19 22.41 -15.83 13.57
CA ASP A 19 23.54 -15.00 14.01
C ASP A 19 24.67 -15.10 12.97
N VAL A 20 24.72 -14.17 12.01
CA VAL A 20 25.83 -14.06 11.04
C VAL A 20 26.94 -13.19 11.62
N HIS A 21 27.48 -13.55 12.77
CA HIS A 21 28.76 -13.01 13.23
C HIS A 21 29.55 -14.07 13.98
N GLY A 22 30.14 -14.99 13.22
CA GLY A 22 31.33 -15.70 13.66
C GLY A 22 32.49 -14.71 13.80
N ARG A 23 32.70 -14.15 15.00
CA ARG A 23 33.93 -13.41 15.31
C ARG A 23 34.45 -13.78 16.69
N ALA A 24 35.59 -14.45 16.72
CA ALA A 24 36.36 -14.72 17.94
C ALA A 24 36.89 -13.40 18.54
N PRO A 25 37.03 -13.29 19.87
CA PRO A 25 37.51 -12.09 20.53
C PRO A 25 39.03 -11.96 20.34
N GLY A 26 39.52 -10.81 19.87
CA GLY A 26 40.95 -10.49 19.87
C GLY A 26 41.57 -9.92 18.59
N GLN A 27 40.80 -9.64 17.53
CA GLN A 27 41.36 -8.97 16.35
C GLN A 27 41.06 -7.47 16.36
N ALA A 28 42.13 -6.67 16.37
CA ALA A 28 42.08 -5.22 16.23
C ALA A 28 41.38 -4.80 14.92
N ALA A 29 40.61 -3.72 14.98
CA ALA A 29 39.91 -3.16 13.82
C ALA A 29 40.91 -2.57 12.81
N PRO A 30 40.75 -2.81 11.49
CA PRO A 30 41.49 -2.05 10.50
C PRO A 30 40.97 -0.60 10.51
N SER A 31 41.90 0.35 10.53
CA SER A 31 41.66 1.78 10.45
C SER A 31 40.91 2.13 9.16
N LEU A 32 39.64 2.52 9.28
CA LEU A 32 38.84 3.04 8.17
C LEU A 32 39.30 4.47 7.86
N THR A 33 40.24 4.64 6.93
CA THR A 33 40.43 5.93 6.26
C THR A 33 39.27 6.14 5.30
N TYR A 34 38.26 6.85 5.76
CA TYR A 34 37.07 7.18 4.96
C TYR A 34 37.44 8.30 3.97
N ALA A 35 37.67 7.95 2.71
CA ALA A 35 37.82 8.93 1.64
C ALA A 35 36.43 9.50 1.29
N PHE A 36 36.23 10.80 1.50
CA PHE A 36 35.01 11.50 1.06
C PHE A 36 34.92 11.49 -0.47
N PRO A 37 33.82 11.03 -1.08
CA PRO A 37 33.63 11.14 -2.52
C PRO A 37 33.50 12.61 -2.94
N PRO A 38 33.96 13.00 -4.16
CA PRO A 38 33.90 14.38 -4.61
C PRO A 38 32.44 14.85 -4.73
N SER A 39 32.22 16.07 -4.28
CA SER A 39 30.95 16.80 -4.26
C SER A 39 30.22 16.74 -5.61
N ILE A 40 29.02 16.15 -5.60
CA ILE A 40 28.08 16.14 -6.73
C ILE A 40 27.67 17.61 -7.02
N PRO A 41 27.83 18.13 -8.24
CA PRO A 41 27.42 19.50 -8.56
C PRO A 41 25.88 19.61 -8.52
N PRO A 42 25.32 20.74 -8.04
CA PRO A 42 23.88 20.93 -8.05
C PRO A 42 23.35 21.06 -9.49
N PRO A 43 22.15 20.53 -9.79
CA PRO A 43 21.54 20.67 -11.10
C PRO A 43 21.23 22.14 -11.41
N PRO A 44 21.26 22.57 -12.68
CA PRO A 44 20.97 23.95 -13.06
C PRO A 44 19.52 24.32 -12.72
N LEU A 45 19.36 25.47 -12.07
CA LEU A 45 18.07 26.02 -11.66
C LEU A 45 17.25 26.45 -12.88
N ALA A 46 16.47 25.53 -13.45
CA ALA A 46 15.52 25.81 -14.51
C ALA A 46 14.17 26.25 -13.91
N ARG A 47 13.86 27.54 -14.11
CA ARG A 47 12.58 28.26 -14.09
C ARG A 47 11.40 27.69 -13.27
N SER A 48 10.89 28.60 -12.43
CA SER A 48 9.97 28.51 -11.30
C SER A 48 8.59 27.83 -11.46
N ASN A 49 8.34 26.94 -12.42
CA ASN A 49 7.10 26.13 -12.41
C ASN A 49 7.16 24.75 -13.10
N CYS A 50 8.33 24.29 -13.57
CA CYS A 50 8.42 22.93 -14.14
C CYS A 50 8.25 21.82 -13.10
N LEU A 51 8.59 22.06 -11.83
CA LEU A 51 8.43 21.06 -10.77
C LEU A 51 6.95 20.71 -10.56
N ALA A 52 6.05 21.69 -10.51
CA ALA A 52 4.63 21.45 -10.28
C ALA A 52 3.97 20.62 -11.41
N HIS A 53 4.33 20.88 -12.67
CA HIS A 53 3.89 20.08 -13.81
C HIS A 53 4.49 18.66 -13.82
N ALA A 54 5.80 18.54 -13.59
CA ALA A 54 6.48 17.25 -13.54
C ALA A 54 6.07 16.39 -12.33
N PHE A 55 5.52 16.99 -11.27
CA PHE A 55 4.93 16.26 -10.14
C PHE A 55 3.50 15.79 -10.43
N ARG A 56 2.71 16.55 -11.20
CA ARG A 56 1.35 16.15 -11.62
C ARG A 56 1.37 15.03 -12.66
N GLU A 57 2.22 15.14 -13.68
CA GLU A 57 2.29 14.13 -14.75
C GLU A 57 2.86 12.78 -14.26
N ARG A 58 3.85 12.80 -13.36
CA ARG A 58 4.41 11.58 -12.76
C ARG A 58 3.49 10.83 -11.80
N ARG A 59 2.37 11.44 -11.38
CA ARG A 59 1.43 10.83 -10.43
C ARG A 59 0.59 9.72 -11.07
N ASP A 60 0.21 9.89 -12.33
CA ASP A 60 -0.63 8.92 -13.05
C ASP A 60 0.18 7.77 -13.69
N GLU A 61 1.47 8.00 -13.97
CA GLU A 61 2.34 7.00 -14.62
C GLU A 61 3.06 6.04 -13.67
N ARG A 62 3.24 6.40 -12.39
CA ARG A 62 3.89 5.51 -11.40
C ARG A 62 2.91 4.48 -10.86
N ARG A 63 2.54 3.52 -11.70
CA ARG A 63 1.92 2.27 -11.27
C ARG A 63 2.95 1.42 -10.52
N LEU A 64 2.54 0.81 -9.42
CA LEU A 64 3.41 -0.14 -8.72
C LEU A 64 3.61 -1.38 -9.62
N PRO A 65 4.86 -1.85 -9.80
CA PRO A 65 5.11 -3.05 -10.56
C PRO A 65 4.36 -4.23 -9.91
N GLY A 66 3.61 -4.98 -10.72
CA GLY A 66 2.84 -6.14 -10.27
C GLY A 66 1.43 -5.86 -9.74
N LEU A 67 0.97 -4.59 -9.68
CA LEU A 67 -0.42 -4.26 -9.32
C LEU A 67 -1.13 -3.57 -10.50
N PRO A 68 -2.32 -4.05 -10.92
CA PRO A 68 -3.08 -3.49 -12.04
C PRO A 68 -3.92 -2.27 -11.60
N TYR A 69 -3.36 -1.36 -10.81
CA TYR A 69 -4.07 -0.19 -10.28
C TYR A 69 -3.30 1.10 -10.56
N ASN A 70 -4.03 2.15 -10.92
CA ASN A 70 -3.48 3.51 -10.97
C ASN A 70 -3.32 4.11 -9.55
N ALA A 71 -2.67 5.26 -9.41
CA ALA A 71 -2.42 5.87 -8.10
C ALA A 71 -3.72 6.21 -7.35
N LYS A 72 -4.77 6.67 -8.06
CA LYS A 72 -6.09 7.02 -7.47
C LYS A 72 -6.80 5.77 -6.93
N GLN A 73 -6.81 4.69 -7.70
CA GLN A 73 -7.36 3.39 -7.29
C GLN A 73 -6.58 2.81 -6.11
N LEU A 74 -5.24 2.86 -6.17
CA LEU A 74 -4.39 2.33 -5.12
C LEU A 74 -4.57 3.07 -3.78
N PHE A 75 -4.83 4.38 -3.81
CA PHE A 75 -5.21 5.14 -2.62
C PHE A 75 -6.41 4.49 -1.90
N PHE A 76 -7.50 4.23 -2.63
CA PHE A 76 -8.68 3.58 -2.08
C PHE A 76 -8.42 2.14 -1.63
N VAL A 77 -7.73 1.33 -2.44
CA VAL A 77 -7.36 -0.05 -2.07
C VAL A 77 -6.55 -0.07 -0.77
N SER A 78 -5.52 0.77 -0.66
CA SER A 78 -4.64 0.82 0.52
C SER A 78 -5.39 1.21 1.80
N SER A 79 -6.41 2.08 1.68
CA SER A 79 -7.28 2.46 2.80
C SER A 79 -8.13 1.30 3.34
N CYS A 80 -8.39 0.30 2.50
CA CYS A 80 -9.23 -0.85 2.81
C CYS A 80 -8.45 -2.06 3.32
N VAL A 81 -7.19 -2.23 2.90
CA VAL A 81 -6.36 -3.40 3.27
C VAL A 81 -6.27 -3.58 4.79
N LYS A 82 -6.19 -2.49 5.55
CA LYS A 82 -6.13 -2.55 7.03
C LYS A 82 -7.38 -3.16 7.69
N TRP A 83 -8.50 -3.22 6.97
CA TRP A 83 -9.75 -3.76 7.46
C TRP A 83 -9.99 -5.21 7.05
N CYS A 84 -9.12 -5.79 6.22
CA CYS A 84 -9.21 -7.20 5.86
C CYS A 84 -9.07 -8.07 7.12
N ALA A 85 -10.12 -8.81 7.44
CA ALA A 85 -10.16 -9.75 8.54
C ALA A 85 -10.94 -10.99 8.13
N SER A 86 -10.75 -12.10 8.85
CA SER A 86 -11.52 -13.32 8.68
C SER A 86 -12.00 -13.82 10.04
N GLY A 87 -13.17 -14.47 10.06
CA GLY A 87 -13.71 -15.15 11.23
C GLY A 87 -14.95 -14.50 11.87
N ASP A 88 -15.60 -15.29 12.72
CA ASP A 88 -16.83 -14.97 13.45
C ASP A 88 -16.55 -14.15 14.72
N ALA A 89 -15.63 -13.18 14.64
CA ALA A 89 -15.35 -12.34 15.79
C ALA A 89 -16.66 -11.65 16.20
N LYS A 90 -17.08 -11.87 17.46
CA LYS A 90 -18.28 -11.22 18.00
C LYS A 90 -18.00 -9.73 18.06
N TRP A 91 -18.46 -9.00 17.06
CA TRP A 91 -18.33 -7.55 17.00
C TRP A 91 -19.16 -6.96 18.13
N GLY A 92 -18.52 -6.19 19.01
CA GLY A 92 -19.25 -5.43 20.01
C GLY A 92 -20.24 -4.49 19.32
N GLN A 93 -21.47 -4.40 19.85
CA GLN A 93 -22.55 -3.52 19.34
C GLN A 93 -22.12 -2.05 19.19
N ARG A 94 -21.01 -1.65 19.82
CA ARG A 94 -20.49 -0.28 19.83
C ARG A 94 -19.84 0.16 18.52
N TYR A 95 -19.33 -0.75 17.69
CA TYR A 95 -18.61 -0.39 16.46
C TYR A 95 -19.15 -1.12 15.24
N ALA A 96 -19.01 -0.49 14.07
CA ALA A 96 -19.32 -1.13 12.80
C ALA A 96 -18.46 -2.41 12.61
N PRO A 97 -19.05 -3.49 12.05
CA PRO A 97 -18.32 -4.71 11.73
C PRO A 97 -17.26 -4.44 10.65
N TRP A 98 -16.15 -5.17 10.68
CA TRP A 98 -14.99 -4.98 9.80
C TRP A 98 -15.34 -4.86 8.31
N TRP A 99 -16.23 -5.72 7.81
CA TRP A 99 -16.63 -5.76 6.40
C TRP A 99 -17.37 -4.51 5.93
N LYS A 100 -17.96 -3.73 6.85
CA LYS A 100 -18.58 -2.44 6.51
C LYS A 100 -17.60 -1.27 6.52
N ARG A 101 -16.43 -1.41 7.16
CA ARG A 101 -15.52 -0.28 7.40
C ARG A 101 -14.78 0.23 6.16
N CYS A 102 -14.68 -0.60 5.13
CA CYS A 102 -14.16 -0.20 3.83
C CYS A 102 -15.29 0.25 2.90
N ASN A 103 -16.23 -0.65 2.59
CA ASN A 103 -17.18 -0.39 1.51
C ASN A 103 -18.16 0.75 1.83
N VAL A 104 -18.72 0.82 3.04
CA VAL A 104 -19.76 1.80 3.37
C VAL A 104 -19.26 3.26 3.27
N PRO A 105 -18.09 3.62 3.82
CA PRO A 105 -17.54 4.95 3.56
C PRO A 105 -17.30 5.23 2.08
N LEU A 106 -16.78 4.25 1.32
CA LEU A 106 -16.45 4.44 -0.09
C LEU A 106 -17.67 4.59 -0.99
N THR A 107 -18.81 3.96 -0.66
CA THR A 107 -20.05 4.12 -1.45
C THR A 107 -20.60 5.54 -1.44
N HIS A 108 -20.17 6.35 -0.47
CA HIS A 108 -20.58 7.74 -0.34
C HIS A 108 -19.62 8.72 -1.03
N LEU A 109 -18.48 8.25 -1.54
CA LEU A 109 -17.49 9.06 -2.24
C LEU A 109 -17.66 8.98 -3.75
N GLU A 110 -17.92 10.13 -4.38
CA GLU A 110 -17.98 10.25 -5.84
C GLU A 110 -16.64 9.92 -6.50
N ASP A 111 -15.54 10.38 -5.89
CA ASP A 111 -14.18 10.12 -6.37
C ASP A 111 -13.86 8.62 -6.46
N PHE A 112 -14.46 7.81 -5.59
CA PHE A 112 -14.31 6.34 -5.63
C PHE A 112 -15.05 5.77 -6.84
N ALA A 113 -16.32 6.15 -7.03
CA ALA A 113 -17.11 5.69 -8.16
C ALA A 113 -16.48 6.09 -9.50
N GLU A 114 -15.89 7.29 -9.59
CA GLU A 114 -15.15 7.74 -10.76
C GLU A 114 -13.86 6.93 -10.97
N ALA A 115 -13.06 6.71 -9.92
CA ALA A 115 -11.78 6.01 -10.02
C ALA A 115 -11.91 4.55 -10.46
N PHE A 116 -13.04 3.91 -10.15
CA PHE A 116 -13.35 2.53 -10.52
C PHE A 116 -14.42 2.42 -11.61
N GLU A 117 -14.82 3.54 -12.22
CA GLU A 117 -15.81 3.59 -13.30
C GLU A 117 -17.11 2.83 -12.94
N CYS A 118 -17.57 2.97 -11.70
CA CYS A 118 -18.75 2.26 -11.20
C CYS A 118 -20.02 2.78 -11.88
N ALA A 119 -20.79 1.88 -12.51
CA ALA A 119 -22.04 2.27 -13.17
C ALA A 119 -23.08 2.84 -12.17
N PRO A 120 -23.92 3.80 -12.58
CA PRO A 120 -24.95 4.37 -11.70
C PRO A 120 -25.93 3.30 -11.19
N GLY A 121 -26.25 3.35 -9.90
CA GLY A 121 -27.17 2.39 -9.27
C GLY A 121 -26.53 1.07 -8.84
N THR A 122 -25.22 0.89 -9.07
CA THR A 122 -24.49 -0.26 -8.53
C THR A 122 -24.32 -0.14 -7.01
N PRO A 123 -24.04 -1.24 -6.27
CA PRO A 123 -23.87 -1.19 -4.82
C PRO A 123 -22.82 -0.19 -4.35
N MET A 124 -21.75 0.02 -5.14
CA MET A 124 -20.68 0.97 -4.85
C MET A 124 -20.88 2.36 -5.47
N ASN A 125 -21.98 2.57 -6.21
CA ASN A 125 -22.38 3.87 -6.75
C ASN A 125 -23.90 4.08 -6.66
N PRO A 126 -24.46 4.17 -5.42
CA PRO A 126 -25.88 4.40 -5.21
C PRO A 126 -26.28 5.83 -5.59
N PRO A 127 -27.55 6.07 -5.98
CA PRO A 127 -28.04 7.40 -6.30
C PRO A 127 -28.13 8.32 -5.07
N ALA A 128 -28.30 7.75 -3.86
CA ALA A 128 -28.34 8.48 -2.60
C ALA A 128 -27.00 8.33 -1.87
N ARG A 129 -26.33 9.45 -1.58
CA ARG A 129 -25.06 9.50 -0.85
C ARG A 129 -25.22 10.35 0.42
N CYS A 130 -24.42 10.06 1.43
CA CYS A 130 -24.32 10.83 2.66
C CYS A 130 -23.02 11.63 2.67
N SER A 131 -23.04 12.88 3.11
CA SER A 131 -21.82 13.70 3.28
C SER A 131 -21.74 14.25 4.71
N PHE A 132 -20.56 14.13 5.31
CA PHE A 132 -20.19 14.67 6.62
C PHE A 132 -18.67 14.93 6.62
N TRP A 133 -18.15 15.60 7.66
CA TRP A 133 -16.78 16.11 7.74
C TRP A 133 -15.90 15.40 8.78
#